data_AF-A0A218NMM5-F1
#
_entry.id   AF-A0A218NMM5-F1
#
_cell.length_a   1.000
_cell.length_b   1.000
_cell.length_c   1.000
_cell.angle_alpha   90.00
_cell.angle_beta   90.00
_cell.angle_gamma   90.00
#
_symmetry.space_group_name_H-M   'P 1'
#
loop_
_entity.id
_entity.type
_entity.pdbx_description
1 polymer ?
#
loop_
_entity_poly.entity_id
_entity_poly.type
_entity_poly.pdbx_seq_one_letter_code
_entity_poly.pdbx_strand_id
1 'polypeptide(L)'
;MEKSEASKFKSYEGALSNVKVFSKSLPGTRTLLIISIIYSLLIGIISSSIAGHSIFLSNLGSVMASGVLVGIVALIVPFTMTIIAFKAMKRYVTLKYILFSSMISLLSYGVFVMLSVSIASLTGIAALGVLVILLGDAAIYAWWFFVSKILLNERKASALTSLIQPTLNLLFLIPVFKILLIPVLPLKILLVKLYFGIFVFLLIAYVIIYFIDSPIKKSLGYSGFDVFTQMLQDWLFNVNIMIPQPIMSNSPSYNVNTDTIVFKDPSGKVKGIFFVPNLHYGPMGTIGSSNFPYLLEKYSVGNYKATTIIMHPTVSDDYNAVSSSEYGKVKSALSQGVKSSIRLNFSDNSEFYEGGYKTAKVTLIKFGSFGIATFTRAPRVTEDIAPETATLFKSALQAYVKHPIMIDAHNARYESAPKKELESVKINSGIANDYIKAISSLHRISKGKLKAGFYSVNPASKINCGVDIAPGNMNISVLSFGKFKYCMIYFNANNVKPQFRESLVNHIRKKYGMYGEVYSTDTHFVNSFKLTASNVLGLHTKYSKELEKMVDQGIESAVEDMSECTIGHSSIKMKNFKIWGANGRDKIVTTLNSMIAIAKLAVPLVIIGGFFLAAWIIYVI
;
A
#
# COMPACT_ATOMS: atom_id res chain seq x y z
N MET A 1 0.27 -45.93 2.88
CA MET A 1 1.23 -45.67 1.80
C MET A 1 0.42 -45.17 0.62
N GLU A 2 0.09 -43.89 0.59
CA GLU A 2 -0.58 -43.25 -0.56
C GLU A 2 -0.32 -41.74 -0.44
N LYS A 3 0.29 -41.20 -1.49
CA LYS A 3 0.87 -39.85 -1.53
C LYS A 3 -0.25 -38.82 -1.56
N SER A 4 -0.22 -37.87 -0.63
CA SER A 4 -1.06 -36.67 -0.71
C SER A 4 -0.55 -35.76 -1.82
N GLU A 5 -1.36 -35.57 -2.86
CA GLU A 5 -1.23 -34.42 -3.74
C GLU A 5 -1.69 -33.17 -2.98
N ALA A 6 -0.76 -32.62 -2.21
CA ALA A 6 -0.86 -31.28 -1.67
C ALA A 6 -0.99 -30.30 -2.85
N SER A 7 -2.19 -29.75 -3.07
CA SER A 7 -2.38 -28.63 -3.97
C SER A 7 -1.62 -27.43 -3.41
N LYS A 8 -0.40 -27.22 -3.92
CA LYS A 8 0.45 -26.05 -3.65
C LYS A 8 -0.30 -24.79 -4.07
N PHE A 9 -0.97 -24.12 -3.14
CA PHE A 9 -1.12 -22.67 -3.23
C PHE A 9 0.27 -22.08 -3.00
N LYS A 10 1.01 -21.93 -4.11
CA LYS A 10 2.31 -21.27 -4.12
C LYS A 10 2.11 -19.87 -3.53
N SER A 11 2.70 -19.64 -2.35
CA SER A 11 3.25 -18.33 -2.06
C SER A 11 4.04 -17.89 -3.30
N TYR A 12 3.92 -16.63 -3.72
CA TYR A 12 4.61 -16.14 -4.91
C TYR A 12 6.13 -16.33 -4.77
N GLU A 13 6.65 -17.46 -5.25
CA GLU A 13 8.09 -17.81 -5.36
C GLU A 13 8.66 -17.30 -6.70
N GLY A 14 8.19 -16.13 -7.16
CA GLY A 14 8.77 -15.43 -8.30
C GLY A 14 9.85 -14.43 -7.86
N ALA A 15 10.45 -13.70 -8.80
CA ALA A 15 11.41 -12.62 -8.53
C ALA A 15 10.95 -11.57 -7.49
N LEU A 16 9.65 -11.51 -7.20
CA LEU A 16 9.03 -10.66 -6.19
C LEU A 16 9.16 -11.20 -4.74
N SER A 17 9.59 -12.45 -4.53
CA SER A 17 9.86 -13.02 -3.20
C SER A 17 10.99 -12.30 -2.47
N ASN A 18 11.89 -11.66 -3.23
CA ASN A 18 13.01 -10.84 -2.78
C ASN A 18 12.61 -9.37 -2.48
N VAL A 19 11.34 -8.99 -2.63
CA VAL A 19 10.87 -7.60 -2.42
C VAL A 19 10.89 -7.17 -0.94
N LYS A 20 11.16 -8.08 0.00
CA LYS A 20 11.55 -7.75 1.41
C LYS A 20 12.71 -6.75 1.50
N VAL A 21 13.50 -6.61 0.44
CA VAL A 21 14.68 -5.73 0.37
C VAL A 21 14.31 -4.25 0.20
N PHE A 22 13.11 -3.91 -0.30
CA PHE A 22 12.91 -2.58 -0.87
C PHE A 22 12.19 -1.54 -0.01
N SER A 23 11.35 -1.86 0.98
CA SER A 23 10.55 -0.81 1.65
C SER A 23 10.91 -0.46 3.10
N LYS A 24 11.56 -1.36 3.88
CA LYS A 24 11.90 -1.08 5.29
C LYS A 24 13.33 -1.44 5.70
N SER A 25 14.12 -2.03 4.81
CA SER A 25 15.43 -2.62 5.10
C SER A 25 16.58 -2.00 4.30
N LEU A 26 16.33 -0.98 3.47
CA LEU A 26 17.40 -0.30 2.74
C LEU A 26 18.48 0.21 3.72
N PRO A 27 19.77 0.05 3.39
CA PRO A 27 20.86 0.52 4.25
C PRO A 27 20.74 2.00 4.58
N GLY A 28 21.26 2.41 5.75
CA GLY A 28 21.28 3.83 6.12
C GLY A 28 22.06 4.68 5.12
N THR A 29 21.76 5.98 5.05
CA THR A 29 22.44 6.97 4.19
C THR A 29 23.96 6.86 4.27
N ARG A 30 24.51 6.71 5.48
CA ARG A 30 25.96 6.54 5.71
C ARG A 30 26.50 5.28 5.05
N THR A 31 25.81 4.16 5.20
CA THR A 31 26.20 2.87 4.61
C THR A 31 26.22 2.95 3.09
N LEU A 32 25.20 3.55 2.47
CA LEU A 32 25.13 3.70 1.01
C LEU A 32 26.28 4.57 0.47
N LEU A 33 26.62 5.66 1.16
CA LEU A 33 27.75 6.52 0.79
C LEU A 33 29.08 5.78 0.91
N ILE A 34 29.32 5.07 2.01
CA ILE A 34 30.56 4.32 2.23
C ILE A 34 30.73 3.25 1.14
N ILE A 35 29.68 2.48 0.85
CA ILE A 35 29.70 1.47 -0.22
C ILE A 35 30.03 2.10 -1.57
N SER A 36 29.39 3.23 -1.90
CA SER A 36 29.60 3.94 -3.16
C SER A 36 31.03 4.45 -3.32
N ILE A 37 31.62 5.00 -2.25
CA ILE A 37 33.00 5.50 -2.26
C ILE A 37 33.99 4.33 -2.43
N ILE A 38 33.86 3.28 -1.60
CA ILE A 38 34.74 2.11 -1.68
C ILE A 38 34.68 1.48 -3.07
N TYR A 39 33.47 1.27 -3.60
CA TYR A 39 33.27 0.72 -4.93
C TYR A 39 33.96 1.58 -6.01
N SER A 40 33.78 2.90 -5.97
CA SER A 40 34.34 3.80 -6.97
C SER A 40 35.87 3.77 -6.98
N LEU A 41 36.49 3.75 -5.79
CA LEU A 41 37.94 3.65 -5.66
C LEU A 41 38.47 2.30 -6.18
N LEU A 42 37.78 1.19 -5.85
CA LEU A 42 38.14 -0.14 -6.33
C LEU A 42 38.05 -0.23 -7.86
N ILE A 43 36.95 0.22 -8.46
CA ILE A 43 36.78 0.23 -9.92
C ILE A 43 37.83 1.11 -10.59
N GLY A 44 38.14 2.27 -10.03
CA GLY A 44 39.19 3.14 -10.55
C GLY A 44 40.55 2.47 -10.55
N ILE A 45 40.94 1.85 -9.43
CA ILE A 45 42.21 1.10 -9.31
C ILE A 45 42.25 -0.09 -10.28
N ILE A 46 41.19 -0.88 -10.36
CA ILE A 46 41.12 -2.04 -11.27
C ILE A 46 41.25 -1.56 -12.72
N SER A 47 40.48 -0.55 -13.12
CA SER A 47 40.47 -0.04 -14.50
C SER A 47 41.82 0.53 -14.89
N SER A 48 42.46 1.35 -14.03
CA SER A 48 43.81 1.86 -14.27
C SER A 48 44.86 0.75 -14.30
N SER A 49 44.69 -0.32 -13.51
CA SER A 49 45.62 -1.47 -13.55
C SER A 49 45.53 -2.21 -14.87
N ILE A 50 44.31 -2.40 -15.41
CA ILE A 50 44.09 -3.05 -16.71
C ILE A 50 44.66 -2.19 -17.84
N ALA A 51 44.45 -0.87 -17.78
CA ALA A 51 45.02 0.07 -18.75
C ALA A 51 46.56 0.07 -18.71
N GLY A 52 47.14 0.13 -17.50
CA GLY A 52 48.59 0.14 -17.27
C GLY A 52 49.31 -1.17 -17.62
N HIS A 53 48.59 -2.28 -17.81
CA HIS A 53 49.19 -3.51 -18.36
C HIS A 53 49.55 -3.36 -19.85
N SER A 54 48.88 -2.44 -20.57
CA SER A 54 49.09 -2.20 -22.01
C SER A 54 50.10 -1.07 -22.33
N ILE A 55 50.42 -0.21 -21.35
CA ILE A 55 51.33 0.92 -21.51
C ILE A 55 52.44 0.76 -20.46
N PHE A 56 53.67 0.56 -20.94
CA PHE A 56 54.94 0.39 -20.20
C PHE A 56 54.94 0.67 -18.69
N LEU A 57 55.43 -0.33 -17.94
CA LEU A 57 55.71 -0.34 -16.49
C LEU A 57 55.90 1.04 -15.85
N SER A 58 55.01 1.42 -14.94
CA SER A 58 55.30 2.42 -13.92
C SER A 58 54.83 1.95 -12.54
N ASN A 59 55.76 1.96 -11.59
CA ASN A 59 55.60 1.83 -10.13
C ASN A 59 54.16 1.63 -9.61
N LEU A 60 53.90 0.57 -8.85
CA LEU A 60 52.60 0.25 -8.21
C LEU A 60 51.92 1.47 -7.58
N GLY A 61 52.68 2.36 -6.94
CA GLY A 61 52.16 3.60 -6.35
C GLY A 61 51.52 4.56 -7.38
N SER A 62 52.06 4.63 -8.59
CA SER A 62 51.53 5.47 -9.68
C SER A 62 50.22 4.93 -10.26
N VAL A 63 50.09 3.61 -10.39
CA VAL A 63 48.85 2.94 -10.83
C VAL A 63 47.76 3.11 -9.77
N MET A 64 48.10 2.95 -8.49
CA MET A 64 47.16 3.19 -7.38
C MET A 64 46.71 4.65 -7.33
N ALA A 65 47.64 5.61 -7.43
CA ALA A 65 47.31 7.05 -7.44
C ALA A 65 46.41 7.43 -8.63
N SER A 66 46.73 6.94 -9.83
CA SER A 66 45.94 7.16 -11.04
C SER A 66 44.56 6.50 -10.94
N GLY A 67 44.48 5.30 -10.36
CA GLY A 67 43.23 4.60 -10.06
C GLY A 67 42.34 5.32 -9.08
N VAL A 68 42.91 5.84 -7.98
CA VAL A 68 42.19 6.67 -7.02
C VAL A 68 41.68 7.95 -7.69
N LEU A 69 42.50 8.60 -8.52
CA LEU A 69 42.10 9.79 -9.27
C LEU A 69 40.92 9.50 -10.21
N VAL A 70 40.96 8.39 -10.97
CA VAL A 70 39.83 7.94 -11.81
C VAL A 70 38.59 7.71 -10.95
N GLY A 71 38.72 6.97 -9.83
CA GLY A 71 37.60 6.67 -8.94
C GLY A 71 36.96 7.93 -8.35
N ILE A 72 37.75 8.95 -8.02
CA ILE A 72 37.23 10.22 -7.52
C ILE A 72 36.57 11.01 -8.65
N VAL A 73 37.31 11.28 -9.72
CA VAL A 73 36.91 12.23 -10.75
C VAL A 73 35.81 11.66 -11.63
N ALA A 74 35.99 10.46 -12.21
CA ALA A 74 35.03 9.89 -13.16
C ALA A 74 33.81 9.22 -12.51
N LEU A 75 33.87 8.89 -11.21
CA LEU A 75 32.80 8.15 -10.52
C LEU A 75 32.19 8.92 -9.35
N ILE A 76 32.97 9.27 -8.31
CA ILE A 76 32.45 9.90 -7.09
C ILE A 76 31.88 11.30 -7.34
N VAL A 77 32.58 12.15 -8.12
CA VAL A 77 32.14 13.51 -8.40
C VAL A 77 30.81 13.54 -9.19
N PRO A 78 30.65 12.87 -10.34
CA PRO A 78 29.39 12.87 -11.07
C PRO A 78 28.25 12.22 -10.29
N PHE A 79 28.53 11.17 -9.50
CA PHE A 79 27.56 10.58 -8.57
C PHE A 79 27.06 11.61 -7.53
N THR A 80 27.98 12.31 -6.87
CA THR A 80 27.65 13.30 -5.83
C THR A 80 26.89 14.48 -6.41
N MET A 81 27.32 15.01 -7.56
CA MET A 81 26.63 16.09 -8.26
C MET A 81 25.22 15.69 -8.71
N THR A 82 25.03 14.46 -9.16
CA THR A 82 23.71 13.92 -9.50
C THR A 82 22.80 13.93 -8.28
N ILE A 83 23.27 13.46 -7.11
CA ILE A 83 22.50 13.47 -5.87
C ILE A 83 22.10 14.90 -5.47
N ILE A 84 23.04 15.84 -5.53
CA ILE A 84 22.80 17.25 -5.21
C ILE A 84 21.74 17.82 -6.15
N ALA A 85 21.85 17.61 -7.46
CA ALA A 85 20.90 18.09 -8.45
C ALA A 85 19.50 17.53 -8.21
N PHE A 86 19.36 16.20 -8.06
CA PHE A 86 18.07 15.58 -7.78
C PHE A 86 17.48 16.02 -6.44
N LYS A 87 18.29 16.19 -5.39
CA LYS A 87 17.81 16.67 -4.08
C LYS A 87 17.38 18.14 -4.13
N ALA A 88 18.07 18.98 -4.91
CA ALA A 88 17.71 20.37 -5.13
C ALA A 88 16.37 20.49 -5.86
N MET A 89 16.15 19.69 -6.91
CA MET A 89 14.88 19.63 -7.64
C MET A 89 13.75 18.99 -6.82
N LYS A 90 14.06 18.00 -5.97
CA LYS A 90 13.09 17.19 -5.22
C LYS A 90 13.33 17.21 -3.72
N ARG A 91 13.15 18.39 -3.12
CA ARG A 91 13.34 18.60 -1.68
C ARG A 91 12.50 17.66 -0.80
N TYR A 92 11.29 17.31 -1.24
CA TYR A 92 10.38 16.42 -0.51
C TYR A 92 10.82 14.95 -0.46
N VAL A 93 11.70 14.51 -1.36
CA VAL A 93 12.15 13.12 -1.42
C VAL A 93 13.26 12.89 -0.39
N THR A 94 13.14 11.83 0.41
CA THR A 94 14.17 11.46 1.40
C THR A 94 15.50 11.15 0.69
N LEU A 95 16.61 11.71 1.20
CA LEU A 95 17.95 11.60 0.60
C LEU A 95 18.37 10.15 0.37
N LYS A 96 18.01 9.24 1.28
CA LYS A 96 18.29 7.80 1.22
C LYS A 96 17.92 7.16 -0.13
N TYR A 97 16.80 7.56 -0.74
CA TYR A 97 16.31 6.95 -1.98
C TYR A 97 16.97 7.52 -3.23
N ILE A 98 17.28 8.82 -3.21
CA ILE A 98 18.08 9.45 -4.27
C ILE A 98 19.47 8.82 -4.29
N LEU A 99 20.08 8.63 -3.11
CA LEU A 99 21.35 7.93 -2.95
C LEU A 99 21.30 6.50 -3.50
N PHE A 100 20.30 5.71 -3.10
CA PHE A 100 20.16 4.35 -3.57
C PHE A 100 20.00 4.26 -5.09
N SER A 101 19.17 5.13 -5.68
CA SER A 101 18.96 5.18 -7.14
C SER A 101 20.22 5.60 -7.88
N SER A 102 20.96 6.58 -7.34
CA SER A 102 22.24 7.03 -7.89
C SER A 102 23.33 5.97 -7.75
N MET A 103 23.29 5.17 -6.68
CA MET A 103 24.24 4.09 -6.43
C MET A 103 24.08 2.97 -7.47
N ILE A 104 22.85 2.60 -7.84
CA ILE A 104 22.61 1.63 -8.93
C ILE A 104 23.22 2.12 -10.24
N SER A 105 23.02 3.40 -10.57
CA SER A 105 23.64 4.03 -11.75
C SER A 105 25.16 4.01 -11.67
N LEU A 106 25.75 4.33 -10.51
CA LEU A 106 27.19 4.32 -10.25
C LEU A 106 27.78 2.91 -10.41
N LEU A 107 27.14 1.90 -9.80
CA LEU A 107 27.57 0.51 -9.91
C LEU A 107 27.59 0.08 -11.38
N SER A 108 26.49 0.35 -12.09
CA SER A 108 26.36 0.02 -13.51
C SER A 108 27.40 0.74 -14.36
N TYR A 109 27.60 2.04 -14.15
CA TYR A 109 28.62 2.82 -14.87
C TYR A 109 30.03 2.26 -14.64
N GLY A 110 30.37 1.95 -13.38
CA GLY A 110 31.68 1.40 -13.03
C GLY A 110 31.96 0.07 -13.74
N VAL A 111 30.96 -0.79 -13.93
CA VAL A 111 31.08 -2.01 -14.73
C VAL A 111 31.41 -1.68 -16.18
N PHE A 112 30.72 -0.71 -16.79
CA PHE A 112 31.00 -0.29 -18.18
C PHE A 112 32.37 0.36 -18.34
N VAL A 113 32.85 1.13 -17.36
CA VAL A 113 34.22 1.67 -17.34
C VAL A 113 35.24 0.53 -17.37
N MET A 114 35.07 -0.46 -16.50
CA MET A 114 35.96 -1.62 -16.42
C MET A 114 35.92 -2.46 -17.71
N LEU A 115 34.73 -2.73 -18.26
CA LEU A 115 34.55 -3.46 -19.52
C LEU A 115 35.18 -2.71 -20.70
N SER A 116 35.00 -1.40 -20.76
CA SER A 116 35.58 -0.53 -21.78
C SER A 116 37.10 -0.67 -21.84
N VAL A 117 37.77 -0.56 -20.70
CA VAL A 117 39.23 -0.69 -20.63
C VAL A 117 39.68 -2.12 -20.92
N SER A 118 38.95 -3.12 -20.43
CA SER A 118 39.25 -4.54 -20.70
C SER A 118 39.18 -4.86 -22.19
N ILE A 119 38.13 -4.41 -22.88
CA ILE A 119 37.95 -4.62 -24.32
C ILE A 119 39.03 -3.88 -25.11
N ALA A 120 39.33 -2.63 -24.76
CA ALA A 120 40.39 -1.88 -25.41
C ALA A 120 41.77 -2.53 -25.25
N SER A 121 42.07 -3.04 -24.04
CA SER A 121 43.34 -3.72 -23.74
C SER A 121 43.47 -5.07 -24.47
N LEU A 122 42.39 -5.88 -24.50
CA LEU A 122 42.38 -7.19 -25.17
C LEU A 122 42.41 -7.09 -26.71
N THR A 123 41.73 -6.10 -27.27
CA THR A 123 41.62 -5.94 -28.74
C THR A 123 42.70 -5.03 -29.33
N GLY A 124 43.34 -4.19 -28.50
CA GLY A 124 44.21 -3.11 -28.94
C GLY A 124 43.48 -1.93 -29.58
N ILE A 125 42.14 -1.94 -29.64
CA ILE A 125 41.33 -0.93 -30.33
C ILE A 125 40.64 -0.02 -29.31
N ALA A 126 41.24 1.14 -29.04
CA ALA A 126 40.69 2.12 -28.08
C ALA A 126 39.26 2.60 -28.45
N ALA A 127 38.94 2.67 -29.74
CA ALA A 127 37.61 3.06 -30.22
C ALA A 127 36.50 2.11 -29.75
N LEU A 128 36.78 0.81 -29.59
CA LEU A 128 35.82 -0.15 -29.03
C LEU A 128 35.59 0.08 -27.54
N GLY A 129 36.63 0.47 -26.79
CA GLY A 129 36.47 0.92 -25.40
C GLY A 129 35.57 2.16 -25.30
N VAL A 130 35.83 3.18 -26.12
CA VAL A 130 35.00 4.38 -26.19
C VAL A 130 33.53 4.04 -26.49
N LEU A 131 33.29 3.14 -27.44
CA LEU A 131 31.94 2.67 -27.75
C LEU A 131 31.25 2.06 -26.51
N VAL A 132 31.94 1.19 -25.77
CA VAL A 132 31.38 0.47 -24.61
C VAL A 132 31.03 1.43 -23.48
N ILE A 133 31.89 2.40 -23.17
CA ILE A 133 31.61 3.37 -22.10
C ILE A 133 30.46 4.31 -22.46
N LEU A 134 30.39 4.79 -23.71
CA LEU A 134 29.28 5.63 -24.19
C LEU A 134 27.96 4.85 -24.23
N LEU A 135 27.99 3.58 -24.64
CA LEU A 135 26.82 2.70 -24.64
C LEU A 135 26.30 2.48 -23.22
N GLY A 136 27.21 2.21 -22.28
CA GLY A 136 26.90 2.06 -20.87
C GLY A 136 26.30 3.33 -20.26
N ASP A 137 26.88 4.48 -20.59
CA ASP A 137 26.40 5.77 -20.10
C ASP A 137 25.05 6.16 -20.70
N ALA A 138 24.83 5.86 -21.98
CA ALA A 138 23.52 5.99 -22.61
C ALA A 138 22.48 5.05 -21.97
N ALA A 139 22.85 3.86 -21.49
CA ALA A 139 21.95 2.98 -20.76
C ALA A 139 21.56 3.53 -19.37
N ILE A 140 22.45 4.30 -18.72
CA ILE A 140 22.16 4.99 -17.44
C ILE A 140 21.05 6.01 -17.62
N TYR A 141 20.92 6.62 -18.80
CA TYR A 141 19.77 7.46 -19.13
C TYR A 141 18.44 6.71 -18.98
N ALA A 142 18.35 5.47 -19.51
CA ALA A 142 17.12 4.68 -19.42
C ALA A 142 16.75 4.38 -17.95
N TRP A 143 17.75 4.10 -17.12
CA TRP A 143 17.56 3.92 -15.68
C TRP A 143 17.02 5.19 -15.02
N TRP A 144 17.64 6.35 -15.27
CA TRP A 144 17.13 7.61 -14.73
C TRP A 144 15.78 8.01 -15.29
N PHE A 145 15.49 7.69 -16.55
CA PHE A 145 14.18 7.93 -17.14
C PHE A 145 13.11 7.12 -16.42
N PHE A 146 13.41 5.86 -16.13
CA PHE A 146 12.56 5.01 -15.31
C PHE A 146 12.41 5.58 -13.89
N VAL A 147 13.50 5.91 -13.20
CA VAL A 147 13.48 6.49 -11.83
C VAL A 147 12.71 7.82 -11.79
N SER A 148 13.01 8.76 -12.67
CA SER A 148 12.37 10.08 -12.70
C SER A 148 10.87 9.97 -13.02
N LYS A 149 10.50 9.11 -13.97
CA LYS A 149 9.11 8.93 -14.39
C LYS A 149 8.29 8.14 -13.37
N ILE A 150 8.86 7.08 -12.80
CA ILE A 150 8.17 6.15 -11.89
C ILE A 150 8.40 6.54 -10.44
N LEU A 151 9.64 6.61 -9.98
CA LEU A 151 9.92 6.85 -8.56
C LEU A 151 9.66 8.30 -8.16
N LEU A 152 9.94 9.27 -9.03
CA LEU A 152 9.80 10.71 -8.72
C LEU A 152 8.54 11.37 -9.30
N ASN A 153 7.73 10.63 -10.08
CA ASN A 153 6.51 11.10 -10.76
C ASN A 153 6.70 12.29 -11.72
N GLU A 154 7.88 12.48 -12.30
CA GLU A 154 8.18 13.63 -13.18
C GLU A 154 7.78 13.39 -14.64
N ARG A 155 6.49 13.20 -14.92
CA ARG A 155 6.05 12.81 -16.27
C ARG A 155 6.53 13.74 -17.39
N LYS A 156 6.47 15.06 -17.16
CA LYS A 156 6.84 16.08 -18.17
C LYS A 156 8.34 16.32 -18.28
N ALA A 157 9.06 16.27 -17.16
CA ALA A 157 10.48 16.63 -17.10
C ALA A 157 11.43 15.42 -17.09
N SER A 158 10.91 14.19 -16.94
CA SER A 158 11.71 12.95 -16.82
C SER A 158 12.74 12.79 -17.93
N ALA A 159 12.39 13.14 -19.18
CA ALA A 159 13.34 13.05 -20.28
C ALA A 159 14.55 14.00 -20.12
N LEU A 160 14.33 15.19 -19.54
CA LEU A 160 15.36 16.20 -19.32
C LEU A 160 16.17 15.91 -18.05
N THR A 161 15.51 15.59 -16.94
CA THR A 161 16.19 15.31 -15.66
C THR A 161 17.07 14.06 -15.73
N SER A 162 16.76 13.13 -16.63
CA SER A 162 17.55 11.90 -16.83
C SER A 162 18.85 12.12 -17.59
N LEU A 163 19.03 13.28 -18.23
CA LEU A 163 20.29 13.65 -18.90
C LEU A 163 21.39 14.02 -17.90
N ILE A 164 21.04 14.36 -16.65
CA ILE A 164 21.98 14.90 -15.67
C ILE A 164 23.17 13.97 -15.45
N GLN A 165 22.93 12.72 -15.05
CA GLN A 165 24.03 11.82 -14.72
C GLN A 165 24.88 11.43 -15.94
N PRO A 166 24.32 11.00 -17.09
CA PRO A 166 25.13 10.68 -18.26
C PRO A 166 25.98 11.86 -18.75
N THR A 167 25.42 13.06 -18.75
CA THR A 167 26.18 14.25 -19.14
C THR A 167 27.34 14.51 -18.17
N LEU A 168 27.10 14.39 -16.86
CA LEU A 168 28.16 14.54 -15.85
C LEU A 168 29.21 13.43 -15.96
N ASN A 169 28.80 12.17 -16.14
CA ASN A 169 29.69 11.04 -16.31
C ASN A 169 30.68 11.28 -17.44
N LEU A 170 30.22 11.69 -18.63
CA LEU A 170 31.09 12.00 -19.75
C LEU A 170 31.98 13.23 -19.47
N LEU A 171 31.43 14.32 -18.95
CA LEU A 171 32.20 15.55 -18.67
C LEU A 171 33.35 15.31 -17.68
N PHE A 172 33.11 14.51 -16.64
CA PHE A 172 34.09 14.18 -15.63
C PHE A 172 34.97 12.99 -16.01
N LEU A 173 34.65 12.23 -17.06
CA LEU A 173 35.55 11.23 -17.62
C LEU A 173 36.71 11.87 -18.38
N ILE A 174 36.47 13.00 -19.07
CA ILE A 174 37.46 13.66 -19.96
C ILE A 174 38.83 13.91 -19.29
N PRO A 175 38.92 14.51 -18.09
CA PRO A 175 40.21 14.84 -17.48
C PRO A 175 41.06 13.61 -17.17
N VAL A 176 40.42 12.47 -16.91
CA VAL A 176 41.08 11.20 -16.60
C VAL A 176 41.05 10.21 -17.75
N PHE A 177 40.52 10.61 -18.92
CA PHE A 177 40.32 9.72 -20.06
C PHE A 177 41.64 9.09 -20.50
N LYS A 178 42.71 9.90 -20.57
CA LYS A 178 44.08 9.47 -20.95
C LYS A 178 44.66 8.38 -20.04
N ILE A 179 44.21 8.29 -18.79
CA ILE A 179 44.63 7.25 -17.85
C ILE A 179 44.01 5.91 -18.25
N LEU A 180 42.80 5.94 -18.79
CA LEU A 180 42.01 4.75 -19.10
C LEU A 180 42.13 4.30 -20.56
N LEU A 181 42.14 5.26 -21.49
CA LEU A 181 42.12 5.05 -22.93
C LEU A 181 42.91 6.17 -23.63
N ILE A 182 43.56 5.84 -24.74
CA ILE A 182 44.15 6.87 -25.61
C ILE A 182 42.99 7.69 -26.20
N PRO A 183 42.97 9.03 -26.04
CA PRO A 183 41.86 9.85 -26.51
C PRO A 183 41.81 9.83 -28.04
N VAL A 184 40.74 9.24 -28.59
CA VAL A 184 40.57 9.07 -30.04
C VAL A 184 39.75 10.21 -30.66
N LEU A 185 38.89 10.89 -29.88
CA LEU A 185 37.86 11.79 -30.43
C LEU A 185 37.72 13.11 -29.66
N PRO A 186 37.45 14.24 -30.36
CA PRO A 186 37.04 15.51 -29.76
C PRO A 186 35.76 15.42 -28.92
N LEU A 187 35.67 16.26 -27.88
CA LEU A 187 34.50 16.32 -26.97
C LEU A 187 33.17 16.47 -27.70
N LYS A 188 33.11 17.33 -28.72
CA LYS A 188 31.87 17.55 -29.50
C LYS A 188 31.35 16.25 -30.12
N ILE A 189 32.25 15.40 -30.63
CA ILE A 189 31.89 14.12 -31.25
C ILE A 189 31.44 13.12 -30.19
N LEU A 190 32.13 13.05 -29.04
CA LEU A 190 31.73 12.20 -27.93
C LEU A 190 30.33 12.55 -27.40
N LEU A 191 30.03 13.84 -27.25
CA LEU A 191 28.70 14.31 -26.84
C LEU A 191 27.64 13.92 -27.87
N VAL A 192 27.90 14.15 -29.17
CA VAL A 192 26.97 13.78 -30.24
C VAL A 192 26.68 12.28 -30.20
N LYS A 193 27.73 11.44 -30.17
CA LYS A 193 27.62 9.98 -30.04
C LYS A 193 26.79 9.58 -28.81
N LEU A 194 27.07 10.16 -27.64
CA LEU A 194 26.32 9.91 -26.40
C LEU A 194 24.83 10.24 -26.56
N TYR A 195 24.50 11.44 -27.06
CA TYR A 195 23.11 11.88 -27.17
C TYR A 195 22.31 11.08 -28.21
N PHE A 196 22.95 10.61 -29.29
CA PHE A 196 22.30 9.67 -30.21
C PHE A 196 22.05 8.31 -29.55
N GLY A 197 23.00 7.79 -28.76
CA GLY A 197 22.79 6.60 -27.93
C GLY A 197 21.63 6.79 -26.94
N ILE A 198 21.58 7.94 -26.25
CA ILE A 198 20.50 8.31 -25.33
C ILE A 198 19.16 8.35 -26.05
N PHE A 199 19.10 8.91 -27.27
CA PHE A 199 17.86 8.95 -28.06
C PHE A 199 17.33 7.54 -28.35
N VAL A 200 18.21 6.59 -28.67
CA VAL A 200 17.83 5.18 -28.85
C VAL A 200 17.25 4.61 -27.55
N PHE A 201 17.90 4.82 -26.41
CA PHE A 201 17.40 4.39 -25.10
C PHE A 201 16.09 5.06 -24.68
N LEU A 202 15.85 6.31 -25.07
CA LEU A 202 14.57 6.98 -24.89
C LEU A 202 13.46 6.26 -25.67
N LEU A 203 13.69 5.93 -26.94
CA LEU A 203 12.72 5.20 -27.76
C LEU A 203 12.43 3.81 -27.17
N ILE A 204 13.48 3.07 -26.78
CA ILE A 204 13.37 1.77 -26.11
C ILE A 204 12.51 1.88 -24.85
N ALA A 205 12.77 2.87 -24.00
CA ALA A 205 11.99 3.08 -22.78
C ALA A 205 10.51 3.37 -23.08
N TYR A 206 10.21 4.18 -24.11
CA TYR A 206 8.83 4.41 -24.54
C TYR A 206 8.14 3.15 -25.06
N VAL A 207 8.85 2.34 -25.85
CA VAL A 207 8.34 1.07 -26.38
C VAL A 207 8.04 0.09 -25.25
N ILE A 208 8.95 -0.06 -24.27
CA ILE A 208 8.73 -0.90 -23.09
C ILE A 208 7.49 -0.45 -22.31
N ILE A 209 7.37 0.86 -22.03
CA ILE A 209 6.21 1.41 -21.33
C ILE A 209 4.92 1.13 -22.12
N TYR A 210 4.94 1.32 -23.44
CA TYR A 210 3.78 1.07 -24.29
C TYR A 210 3.35 -0.41 -24.28
N PHE A 211 4.28 -1.35 -24.43
CA PHE A 211 3.97 -2.79 -24.43
C PHE A 211 3.43 -3.26 -23.08
N ILE A 212 3.95 -2.71 -21.98
CA ILE A 212 3.49 -3.04 -20.63
C ILE A 212 2.10 -2.43 -20.37
N ASP A 213 1.89 -1.17 -20.74
CA ASP A 213 0.72 -0.40 -20.31
C ASP A 213 -0.50 -0.51 -21.24
N SER A 214 -0.29 -0.74 -22.54
CA SER A 214 -1.36 -0.81 -23.55
C SER A 214 -2.39 -1.92 -23.28
N PRO A 215 -2.01 -3.18 -22.95
CA PRO A 215 -2.97 -4.22 -22.61
C PRO A 215 -3.81 -3.87 -21.37
N ILE A 216 -3.18 -3.22 -20.39
CA ILE A 216 -3.83 -2.87 -19.12
C ILE A 216 -4.84 -1.76 -19.31
N LYS A 217 -4.45 -0.71 -20.05
CA LYS A 217 -5.36 0.37 -20.46
C LYS A 217 -6.59 -0.15 -21.17
N LYS A 218 -6.42 -1.12 -22.07
CA LYS A 218 -7.54 -1.74 -22.82
C LYS A 218 -8.45 -2.58 -21.92
N SER A 219 -7.90 -3.36 -21.00
CA SER A 219 -8.69 -4.28 -20.17
C SER A 219 -9.34 -3.63 -18.96
N LEU A 220 -8.67 -2.67 -18.31
CA LEU A 220 -9.09 -2.11 -17.03
C LEU A 220 -9.57 -0.65 -17.16
N GLY A 221 -9.35 -0.02 -18.31
CA GLY A 221 -9.70 1.39 -18.55
C GLY A 221 -8.76 2.37 -17.84
N TYR A 222 -7.62 1.93 -17.32
CA TYR A 222 -6.59 2.78 -16.70
C TYR A 222 -5.16 2.27 -16.94
N SER A 223 -4.19 3.17 -16.74
CA SER A 223 -2.75 2.86 -16.81
C SER A 223 -2.35 1.93 -15.67
N GLY A 224 -2.04 0.67 -15.97
CA GLY A 224 -1.47 -0.25 -14.98
C GLY A 224 -0.06 0.15 -14.59
N PHE A 225 0.65 0.82 -15.49
CA PHE A 225 1.92 1.46 -15.20
C PHE A 225 1.79 2.57 -14.15
N ASP A 226 0.70 3.34 -14.18
CA ASP A 226 0.41 4.37 -13.18
C ASP A 226 0.10 3.74 -11.82
N VAL A 227 -0.64 2.63 -11.79
CA VAL A 227 -0.90 1.89 -10.55
C VAL A 227 0.40 1.32 -9.99
N PHE A 228 1.21 0.62 -10.79
CA PHE A 228 2.51 0.09 -10.37
C PHE A 228 3.44 1.20 -9.84
N THR A 229 3.46 2.34 -10.51
CA THR A 229 4.17 3.54 -10.07
C THR A 229 3.70 4.00 -8.69
N GLN A 230 2.38 4.05 -8.45
CA GLN A 230 1.81 4.40 -7.15
C GLN A 230 2.19 3.40 -6.06
N MET A 231 2.16 2.10 -6.38
CA MET A 231 2.57 1.05 -5.43
C MET A 231 4.04 1.23 -5.01
N LEU A 232 4.92 1.41 -5.98
CA LEU A 232 6.34 1.64 -5.72
C LEU A 232 6.55 2.95 -4.93
N GLN A 233 5.79 4.00 -5.23
CA GLN A 233 5.93 5.27 -4.52
C GLN A 233 5.50 5.20 -3.06
N ASP A 234 4.36 4.55 -2.80
CA ASP A 234 3.85 4.32 -1.45
C ASP A 234 4.86 3.49 -0.64
N TRP A 235 5.35 2.40 -1.22
CA TRP A 235 6.30 1.50 -0.57
C TRP A 235 7.68 2.09 -0.36
N LEU A 236 8.18 2.87 -1.33
CA LEU A 236 9.54 3.39 -1.28
C LEU A 236 9.58 4.71 -0.55
N PHE A 237 8.62 5.62 -0.72
CA PHE A 237 8.79 6.98 -0.23
C PHE A 237 7.94 7.32 0.99
N ASN A 238 6.97 6.49 1.38
CA ASN A 238 6.04 6.83 2.48
C ASN A 238 5.34 8.18 2.23
N VAL A 239 5.26 8.62 0.96
CA VAL A 239 4.71 9.92 0.59
C VAL A 239 3.25 9.72 0.22
N ASN A 240 2.36 10.37 0.97
CA ASN A 240 0.99 10.67 0.56
C ASN A 240 1.03 11.65 -0.62
N ILE A 241 1.43 11.20 -1.82
CA ILE A 241 1.24 12.00 -3.02
C ILE A 241 -0.23 11.84 -3.40
N MET A 242 -0.95 12.95 -3.30
CA MET A 242 -2.31 13.09 -3.81
C MET A 242 -2.36 12.54 -5.24
N ILE A 243 -3.13 11.48 -5.42
CA ILE A 243 -3.17 10.69 -6.65
C ILE A 243 -3.54 11.59 -7.84
N PRO A 244 -2.74 11.62 -8.93
CA PRO A 244 -3.27 12.04 -10.22
C PRO A 244 -4.39 11.08 -10.58
N GLN A 245 -5.62 11.60 -10.74
CA GLN A 245 -6.79 10.85 -11.14
C GLN A 245 -6.40 9.78 -12.18
N PRO A 246 -6.47 8.48 -11.87
CA PRO A 246 -6.45 7.51 -12.95
C PRO A 246 -7.63 7.88 -13.84
N ILE A 247 -7.35 8.22 -15.10
CA ILE A 247 -8.38 8.48 -16.10
C ILE A 247 -9.04 7.14 -16.39
N MET A 248 -9.92 6.73 -15.49
CA MET A 248 -10.84 5.62 -15.62
C MET A 248 -12.10 6.19 -16.26
N SER A 249 -12.05 6.42 -17.56
CA SER A 249 -13.22 6.84 -18.33
C SER A 249 -14.28 5.75 -18.38
N ASN A 250 -13.93 4.48 -18.12
CA ASN A 250 -14.80 3.33 -18.32
C ASN A 250 -15.13 2.50 -17.05
N SER A 251 -14.74 2.94 -15.85
CA SER A 251 -15.16 2.23 -14.63
C SER A 251 -16.64 2.48 -14.35
N PRO A 252 -17.43 1.42 -14.09
CA PRO A 252 -18.83 1.58 -13.75
C PRO A 252 -18.95 2.43 -12.48
N SER A 253 -19.80 3.46 -12.57
CA SER A 253 -20.06 4.38 -11.47
C SER A 253 -21.36 3.97 -10.80
N TYR A 254 -21.31 3.77 -9.49
CA TYR A 254 -22.45 3.28 -8.71
C TYR A 254 -22.89 4.33 -7.69
N ASN A 255 -24.13 4.20 -7.25
CA ASN A 255 -24.64 4.91 -6.08
C ASN A 255 -24.30 4.08 -4.84
N VAL A 256 -23.42 4.59 -3.99
CA VAL A 256 -23.03 3.94 -2.74
C VAL A 256 -23.66 4.69 -1.57
N ASN A 257 -24.37 3.99 -0.71
CA ASN A 257 -24.97 4.59 0.48
C ASN A 257 -24.00 4.53 1.67
N THR A 258 -24.08 5.52 2.54
CA THR A 258 -23.35 5.54 3.81
C THR A 258 -24.34 5.82 4.94
N ASP A 259 -24.19 5.15 6.07
CA ASP A 259 -24.97 5.41 7.28
C ASP A 259 -24.11 6.06 8.35
N THR A 260 -24.62 7.15 8.94
CA THR A 260 -23.93 7.90 10.00
C THR A 260 -24.80 7.97 11.25
N ILE A 261 -24.31 7.43 12.36
CA ILE A 261 -24.95 7.52 13.67
C ILE A 261 -24.11 8.43 14.55
N VAL A 262 -24.74 9.45 15.13
CA VAL A 262 -24.10 10.46 15.98
C VAL A 262 -24.67 10.37 17.39
N PHE A 263 -23.78 10.25 18.37
CA PHE A 263 -24.10 10.25 19.79
C PHE A 263 -23.77 11.62 20.37
N LYS A 264 -24.77 12.29 20.94
CA LYS A 264 -24.66 13.59 21.60
C LYS A 264 -24.92 13.45 23.09
N ASP A 265 -24.12 14.11 23.91
CA ASP A 265 -24.40 14.22 25.35
C ASP A 265 -25.59 15.15 25.65
N PRO A 266 -26.00 15.29 26.92
CA PRO A 266 -27.08 16.19 27.29
C PRO A 266 -26.81 17.68 26.98
N SER A 267 -25.55 18.08 26.78
CA SER A 267 -25.20 19.44 26.35
C SER A 267 -25.32 19.65 24.82
N GLY A 268 -25.59 18.57 24.07
CA GLY A 268 -25.66 18.58 22.62
C GLY A 268 -24.31 18.40 21.91
N LYS A 269 -23.21 18.21 22.66
CA LYS A 269 -21.87 17.98 22.10
C LYS A 269 -21.77 16.56 21.55
N VAL A 270 -21.19 16.43 20.35
CA VAL A 270 -20.90 15.13 19.73
C VAL A 270 -19.75 14.44 20.46
N LYS A 271 -19.97 13.19 20.90
CA LYS A 271 -18.95 12.39 21.61
C LYS A 271 -18.52 11.16 20.82
N GLY A 272 -19.47 10.54 20.13
CA GLY A 272 -19.26 9.34 19.33
C GLY A 272 -19.87 9.47 17.94
N ILE A 273 -19.18 8.97 16.93
CA ILE A 273 -19.67 8.85 15.56
C ILE A 273 -19.43 7.42 15.09
N PHE A 274 -20.49 6.72 14.70
CA PHE A 274 -20.38 5.48 13.95
C PHE A 274 -20.64 5.77 12.48
N PHE A 275 -19.69 5.43 11.62
CA PHE A 275 -19.79 5.64 10.19
C PHE A 275 -19.64 4.32 9.45
N VAL A 276 -20.66 3.97 8.67
CA VAL A 276 -20.75 2.73 7.90
C VAL A 276 -20.88 3.10 6.42
N PRO A 277 -19.76 3.38 5.72
CA PRO A 277 -19.80 3.53 4.28
C PRO A 277 -19.92 2.14 3.66
N ASN A 278 -20.89 1.88 2.78
CA ASN A 278 -21.01 0.60 2.07
C ASN A 278 -19.89 0.42 1.01
N LEU A 279 -18.65 0.41 1.48
CA LEU A 279 -17.40 0.30 0.75
C LEU A 279 -16.51 -0.75 1.42
N HIS A 280 -15.76 -1.48 0.61
CA HIS A 280 -14.66 -2.34 1.07
C HIS A 280 -13.35 -1.55 1.12
N TYR A 281 -12.38 -1.90 1.96
CA TYR A 281 -11.15 -1.12 2.17
C TYR A 281 -9.88 -1.80 1.64
N GLY A 282 -9.84 -1.98 0.31
CA GLY A 282 -8.79 -2.66 -0.43
C GLY A 282 -8.16 -1.80 -1.54
N PRO A 283 -7.13 -2.35 -2.23
CA PRO A 283 -6.60 -3.71 -2.06
C PRO A 283 -5.39 -3.85 -1.13
N MET A 284 -4.57 -2.80 -0.96
CA MET A 284 -3.40 -2.78 -0.08
C MET A 284 -2.79 -1.38 0.07
N GLY A 285 -2.06 -1.14 1.17
CA GLY A 285 -1.31 0.11 1.37
C GLY A 285 -2.19 1.36 1.27
N THR A 286 -1.77 2.35 0.48
CA THR A 286 -2.58 3.54 0.18
C THR A 286 -3.38 3.47 -1.13
N ILE A 287 -3.40 2.30 -1.79
CA ILE A 287 -4.09 2.09 -3.06
C ILE A 287 -5.59 1.93 -2.80
N GLY A 288 -6.41 2.47 -3.70
CA GLY A 288 -7.86 2.33 -3.63
C GLY A 288 -8.42 2.95 -2.36
N SER A 289 -9.23 2.18 -1.64
CA SER A 289 -9.88 2.55 -0.38
C SER A 289 -9.15 2.06 0.87
N SER A 290 -8.01 1.36 0.76
CA SER A 290 -7.31 0.76 1.90
C SER A 290 -6.99 1.73 3.03
N ASN A 291 -6.60 2.96 2.71
CA ASN A 291 -6.26 3.97 3.72
C ASN A 291 -7.46 4.83 4.16
N PHE A 292 -8.67 4.59 3.66
CA PHE A 292 -9.84 5.43 3.97
C PHE A 292 -10.21 5.42 5.46
N PRO A 293 -10.21 4.28 6.19
CA PRO A 293 -10.54 4.28 7.61
C PRO A 293 -9.68 5.25 8.43
N TYR A 294 -8.36 5.21 8.25
CA TYR A 294 -7.42 6.13 8.92
C TYR A 294 -7.68 7.60 8.54
N LEU A 295 -7.85 7.90 7.25
CA LEU A 295 -8.07 9.27 6.79
C LEU A 295 -9.39 9.85 7.29
N LEU A 296 -10.46 9.05 7.29
CA LEU A 296 -11.78 9.44 7.81
C LEU A 296 -11.76 9.64 9.32
N GLU A 297 -11.12 8.74 10.07
CA GLU A 297 -10.91 8.88 11.51
C GLU A 297 -10.18 10.19 11.81
N LYS A 298 -9.03 10.43 11.16
CA LYS A 298 -8.25 11.65 11.33
C LYS A 298 -9.04 12.91 11.00
N TYR A 299 -9.82 12.88 9.92
CA TYR A 299 -10.70 13.97 9.54
C TYR A 299 -11.73 14.26 10.64
N SER A 300 -12.42 13.24 11.13
CA SER A 300 -13.45 13.42 12.15
C SER A 300 -12.91 13.88 13.50
N VAL A 301 -11.79 13.33 13.96
CA VAL A 301 -11.15 13.77 15.21
C VAL A 301 -10.80 15.27 15.12
N GLY A 302 -10.26 15.70 13.97
CA GLY A 302 -9.90 17.12 13.75
C GLY A 302 -11.09 18.07 13.66
N ASN A 303 -12.23 17.64 13.11
CA ASN A 303 -13.38 18.52 12.84
C ASN A 303 -14.49 18.45 13.91
N TYR A 304 -14.69 17.29 14.52
CA TYR A 304 -15.78 17.05 15.47
C TYR A 304 -15.30 16.82 16.90
N LYS A 305 -13.99 16.62 17.12
CA LYS A 305 -13.39 16.32 18.44
C LYS A 305 -14.11 15.15 19.14
N ALA A 306 -14.51 14.15 18.35
CA ALA A 306 -15.30 13.01 18.77
C ALA A 306 -14.63 11.71 18.35
N THR A 307 -14.78 10.68 19.17
CA THR A 307 -14.35 9.31 18.83
C THR A 307 -15.16 8.84 17.63
N THR A 308 -14.47 8.49 16.54
CA THR A 308 -15.12 8.10 15.29
C THR A 308 -14.72 6.68 14.94
N ILE A 309 -15.72 5.82 14.83
CA ILE A 309 -15.56 4.41 14.46
C ILE A 309 -16.01 4.24 13.02
N ILE A 310 -15.05 3.92 12.15
CA ILE A 310 -15.31 3.52 10.77
C ILE A 310 -15.55 2.01 10.77
N MET A 311 -16.74 1.58 10.37
CA MET A 311 -17.14 0.17 10.48
C MET A 311 -17.06 -0.54 9.12
N HIS A 312 -16.81 -1.85 9.15
CA HIS A 312 -16.90 -2.70 7.98
C HIS A 312 -18.36 -3.06 7.69
N PRO A 313 -18.92 -2.64 6.54
CA PRO A 313 -20.27 -3.02 6.14
C PRO A 313 -20.32 -4.48 5.63
N THR A 314 -21.52 -4.99 5.36
CA THR A 314 -21.69 -6.27 4.66
C THR A 314 -21.58 -6.08 3.14
N VAL A 315 -20.35 -5.98 2.63
CA VAL A 315 -20.03 -5.84 1.19
C VAL A 315 -18.92 -6.81 0.79
N SER A 316 -18.75 -7.04 -0.51
CA SER A 316 -17.61 -7.76 -1.09
C SER A 316 -16.47 -6.83 -1.55
N ASP A 317 -15.32 -7.42 -1.85
CA ASP A 317 -14.18 -6.77 -2.50
C ASP A 317 -14.50 -6.06 -3.85
N ASP A 318 -15.65 -6.34 -4.48
CA ASP A 318 -16.15 -5.57 -5.63
C ASP A 318 -16.42 -4.09 -5.29
N TYR A 319 -16.65 -3.77 -4.01
CA TYR A 319 -16.91 -2.42 -3.49
C TYR A 319 -15.64 -1.65 -3.11
N ASN A 320 -14.48 -2.16 -3.49
CA ASN A 320 -13.22 -1.42 -3.40
C ASN A 320 -13.29 -0.14 -4.24
N ALA A 321 -12.91 0.99 -3.65
CA ALA A 321 -12.76 2.21 -4.42
C ALA A 321 -11.64 2.00 -5.46
N VAL A 322 -11.90 2.43 -6.68
CA VAL A 322 -10.92 2.26 -7.76
C VAL A 322 -9.62 3.03 -7.52
N SER A 323 -9.68 4.10 -6.72
CA SER A 323 -8.53 4.96 -6.43
C SER A 323 -8.77 5.77 -5.17
N SER A 324 -7.69 6.26 -4.56
CA SER A 324 -7.81 7.09 -3.37
C SER A 324 -8.36 8.49 -3.65
N SER A 325 -8.46 8.92 -4.91
CA SER A 325 -9.11 10.20 -5.26
C SER A 325 -10.62 10.21 -4.96
N GLU A 326 -11.23 9.02 -4.86
CA GLU A 326 -12.63 8.88 -4.41
C GLU A 326 -12.82 9.24 -2.92
N TYR A 327 -11.74 9.35 -2.14
CA TYR A 327 -11.77 9.73 -0.72
C TYR A 327 -12.58 11.01 -0.49
N GLY A 328 -12.46 12.01 -1.38
CA GLY A 328 -13.19 13.27 -1.26
C GLY A 328 -14.70 13.08 -1.15
N LYS A 329 -15.27 12.12 -1.91
CA LYS A 329 -16.71 11.81 -1.89
C LYS A 329 -17.12 11.16 -0.57
N VAL A 330 -16.31 10.23 -0.04
CA VAL A 330 -16.57 9.56 1.24
C VAL A 330 -16.48 10.55 2.40
N LYS A 331 -15.44 11.39 2.41
CA LYS A 331 -15.28 12.48 3.38
C LYS A 331 -16.48 13.43 3.35
N SER A 332 -16.92 13.84 2.16
CA SER A 332 -18.11 14.69 2.01
C SER A 332 -19.38 14.00 2.52
N ALA A 333 -19.56 12.71 2.25
CA ALA A 333 -20.70 11.93 2.75
C ALA A 333 -20.70 11.82 4.27
N LEU A 334 -19.55 11.55 4.89
CA LEU A 334 -19.38 11.56 6.34
C LEU A 334 -19.74 12.93 6.92
N SER A 335 -19.22 14.02 6.35
CA SER A 335 -19.50 15.37 6.83
C SER A 335 -20.98 15.75 6.73
N GLN A 336 -21.62 15.42 5.60
CA GLN A 336 -23.06 15.61 5.40
C GLN A 336 -23.89 14.74 6.35
N GLY A 337 -23.48 13.49 6.57
CA GLY A 337 -24.14 12.57 7.48
C GLY A 337 -24.09 13.07 8.92
N VAL A 338 -22.94 13.53 9.40
CA VAL A 338 -22.81 14.11 10.74
C VAL A 338 -23.73 15.34 10.88
N LYS A 339 -23.70 16.26 9.90
CA LYS A 339 -24.54 17.47 9.91
C LYS A 339 -26.04 17.15 9.91
N SER A 340 -26.47 16.16 9.14
CA SER A 340 -27.87 15.72 9.05
C SER A 340 -28.32 15.00 10.32
N SER A 341 -27.48 14.12 10.87
CA SER A 341 -27.77 13.37 12.10
C SER A 341 -27.89 14.28 13.31
N ILE A 342 -27.08 15.35 13.42
CA ILE A 342 -27.16 16.29 14.54
C ILE A 342 -28.55 16.93 14.67
N ARG A 343 -29.27 17.12 13.55
CA ARG A 343 -30.60 17.75 13.50
C ARG A 343 -31.73 16.81 13.90
N LEU A 344 -31.45 15.52 14.05
CA LEU A 344 -32.42 14.51 14.39
C LEU A 344 -32.21 14.08 15.85
N ASN A 345 -33.29 14.03 16.62
CA ASN A 345 -33.28 13.55 18.00
C ASN A 345 -34.18 12.33 18.09
N PHE A 346 -33.58 11.17 18.31
CA PHE A 346 -34.30 9.96 18.70
C PHE A 346 -33.76 9.51 20.05
N SER A 347 -34.61 9.48 21.07
CA SER A 347 -34.34 8.72 22.29
C SER A 347 -35.58 8.70 23.15
N ASP A 348 -36.17 7.51 23.32
CA ASP A 348 -36.90 7.21 24.56
C ASP A 348 -36.52 5.82 25.10
N ASN A 349 -36.20 4.84 24.25
CA ASN A 349 -35.68 3.53 24.68
C ASN A 349 -34.77 2.89 23.62
N SER A 350 -33.63 2.35 24.07
CA SER A 350 -32.74 1.51 23.27
C SER A 350 -32.79 0.06 23.76
N GLU A 351 -32.63 -0.88 22.84
CA GLU A 351 -32.80 -2.31 23.11
C GLU A 351 -31.61 -3.10 22.54
N PHE A 352 -31.17 -4.12 23.27
CA PHE A 352 -30.12 -5.04 22.84
C PHE A 352 -30.72 -6.43 22.63
N TYR A 353 -30.46 -7.01 21.47
CA TYR A 353 -30.90 -8.33 21.07
C TYR A 353 -29.71 -9.22 20.72
N GLU A 354 -29.85 -10.51 20.98
CA GLU A 354 -28.87 -11.53 20.58
C GLU A 354 -29.59 -12.72 19.94
N GLY A 355 -28.97 -13.30 18.93
CA GLY A 355 -29.46 -14.46 18.19
C GLY A 355 -28.28 -15.31 17.74
N GLY A 356 -28.48 -16.62 17.66
CA GLY A 356 -27.42 -17.55 17.30
C GLY A 356 -27.95 -18.85 16.74
N TYR A 357 -27.23 -19.40 15.77
CA TYR A 357 -27.47 -20.72 15.22
C TYR A 357 -26.16 -21.37 14.77
N LYS A 358 -25.85 -22.55 15.33
CA LYS A 358 -24.55 -23.20 15.20
C LYS A 358 -23.40 -22.22 15.52
N THR A 359 -22.63 -21.84 14.51
CA THR A 359 -21.50 -20.90 14.64
C THR A 359 -21.88 -19.46 14.36
N ALA A 360 -23.01 -19.20 13.70
CA ALA A 360 -23.46 -17.85 13.35
C ALA A 360 -24.06 -17.16 14.57
N LYS A 361 -23.63 -15.92 14.81
CA LYS A 361 -24.12 -15.04 15.88
C LYS A 361 -24.47 -13.69 15.28
N VAL A 362 -25.60 -13.14 15.74
CA VAL A 362 -26.07 -11.80 15.36
C VAL A 362 -26.42 -11.04 16.63
N THR A 363 -25.82 -9.87 16.81
CA THR A 363 -26.25 -8.92 17.84
C THR A 363 -26.93 -7.74 17.17
N LEU A 364 -28.05 -7.28 17.73
CA LEU A 364 -28.79 -6.13 17.22
C LEU A 364 -28.95 -5.09 18.32
N ILE A 365 -28.41 -3.90 18.09
CA ILE A 365 -28.59 -2.72 18.92
C ILE A 365 -29.63 -1.82 18.26
N LYS A 366 -30.82 -1.71 18.87
CA LYS A 366 -31.94 -0.95 18.34
C LYS A 366 -32.06 0.41 19.04
N PHE A 367 -32.11 1.47 18.24
CA PHE A 367 -32.21 2.87 18.66
C PHE A 367 -33.55 3.47 18.21
N GLY A 368 -34.65 2.82 18.58
CA GLY A 368 -35.99 3.15 18.08
C GLY A 368 -36.27 2.55 16.70
N SER A 369 -36.30 3.38 15.66
CA SER A 369 -36.67 2.97 14.29
C SER A 369 -35.51 2.42 13.47
N PHE A 370 -34.27 2.66 13.86
CA PHE A 370 -33.06 2.13 13.23
C PHE A 370 -32.23 1.32 14.22
N GLY A 371 -31.30 0.51 13.73
CA GLY A 371 -30.45 -0.30 14.59
C GLY A 371 -29.23 -0.87 13.86
N ILE A 372 -28.21 -1.24 14.62
CA ILE A 372 -26.98 -1.84 14.11
C ILE A 372 -27.02 -3.34 14.36
N ALA A 373 -26.95 -4.13 13.31
CA ALA A 373 -26.84 -5.58 13.37
C ALA A 373 -25.40 -6.01 13.06
N THR A 374 -24.73 -6.65 14.01
CA THR A 374 -23.38 -7.18 13.86
C THR A 374 -23.43 -8.66 13.55
N PHE A 375 -22.71 -9.08 12.52
CA PHE A 375 -22.55 -10.47 12.11
C PHE A 375 -21.18 -11.00 12.52
N THR A 376 -21.12 -12.19 13.13
CA THR A 376 -19.86 -12.90 13.38
C THR A 376 -20.08 -14.40 13.47
N ARG A 377 -19.06 -15.18 13.07
CA ARG A 377 -18.94 -16.62 13.36
C ARG A 377 -17.79 -16.96 14.30
N ALA A 378 -17.13 -15.96 14.88
CA ALA A 378 -15.93 -16.16 15.68
C ALA A 378 -16.17 -17.24 16.77
N PRO A 379 -15.26 -18.23 16.88
CA PRO A 379 -13.90 -18.25 16.30
C PRO A 379 -13.79 -18.74 14.84
N ARG A 380 -14.90 -19.09 14.17
CA ARG A 380 -14.91 -19.50 12.76
C ARG A 380 -14.89 -18.31 11.83
N VAL A 381 -14.36 -18.54 10.63
CA VAL A 381 -14.15 -17.48 9.64
C VAL A 381 -15.48 -17.04 9.03
N THR A 382 -15.61 -15.72 8.91
CA THR A 382 -16.54 -15.05 8.00
C THR A 382 -15.67 -14.07 7.22
N GLU A 383 -15.48 -14.33 5.94
CA GLU A 383 -14.97 -13.33 5.00
C GLU A 383 -16.10 -12.33 4.69
N ASP A 384 -16.01 -11.63 3.58
CA ASP A 384 -17.03 -10.70 3.13
C ASP A 384 -18.43 -11.31 2.96
N ILE A 385 -19.45 -10.51 3.25
CA ILE A 385 -20.85 -10.85 2.97
C ILE A 385 -21.26 -10.21 1.65
N ALA A 386 -21.61 -11.03 0.65
CA ALA A 386 -21.97 -10.54 -0.68
C ALA A 386 -23.23 -9.64 -0.63
N PRO A 387 -23.35 -8.62 -1.51
CA PRO A 387 -24.46 -7.67 -1.50
C PRO A 387 -25.86 -8.29 -1.61
N GLU A 388 -26.01 -9.37 -2.37
CA GLU A 388 -27.27 -10.09 -2.52
C GLU A 388 -27.66 -10.78 -1.21
N THR A 389 -26.68 -11.37 -0.53
CA THR A 389 -26.85 -11.97 0.80
C THR A 389 -27.18 -10.90 1.85
N ALA A 390 -26.48 -9.77 1.81
CA ALA A 390 -26.76 -8.63 2.70
C ALA A 390 -28.21 -8.13 2.52
N THR A 391 -28.70 -8.06 1.28
CA THR A 391 -30.11 -7.70 0.99
C THR A 391 -31.08 -8.68 1.66
N LEU A 392 -30.81 -9.99 1.57
CA LEU A 392 -31.62 -11.00 2.25
C LEU A 392 -31.60 -10.84 3.78
N PHE A 393 -30.42 -10.62 4.37
CA PHE A 393 -30.28 -10.39 5.81
C PHE A 393 -31.01 -9.13 6.26
N LYS A 394 -30.96 -8.07 5.46
CA LYS A 394 -31.68 -6.82 5.69
C LYS A 394 -33.18 -7.05 5.77
N SER A 395 -33.74 -7.80 4.81
CA SER A 395 -35.17 -8.14 4.81
C SER A 395 -35.57 -8.96 6.04
N ALA A 396 -34.73 -9.92 6.47
CA ALA A 396 -35.01 -10.68 7.70
C ALA A 396 -34.96 -9.80 8.96
N LEU A 397 -34.00 -8.87 9.05
CA LEU A 397 -33.85 -7.95 10.18
C LEU A 397 -34.99 -6.92 10.27
N GLN A 398 -35.70 -6.64 9.17
CA GLN A 398 -36.83 -5.72 9.15
C GLN A 398 -38.02 -6.18 10.03
N ALA A 399 -38.06 -7.45 10.41
CA ALA A 399 -38.99 -7.94 11.43
C ALA A 399 -38.74 -7.36 12.84
N TYR A 400 -37.51 -6.90 13.12
CA TYR A 400 -37.09 -6.40 14.43
C TYR A 400 -36.89 -4.87 14.47
N VAL A 401 -36.45 -4.28 13.36
CA VAL A 401 -36.15 -2.85 13.25
C VAL A 401 -36.40 -2.32 11.83
N LYS A 402 -36.99 -1.13 11.70
CA LYS A 402 -37.39 -0.60 10.38
C LYS A 402 -36.20 -0.31 9.47
N HIS A 403 -35.11 0.20 10.04
CA HIS A 403 -33.89 0.55 9.31
C HIS A 403 -32.65 -0.15 9.91
N PRO A 404 -32.41 -1.43 9.56
CA PRO A 404 -31.21 -2.13 9.99
C PRO A 404 -29.98 -1.67 9.19
N ILE A 405 -28.91 -1.36 9.92
CA ILE A 405 -27.56 -1.06 9.43
C ILE A 405 -26.72 -2.29 9.76
N MET A 406 -26.18 -2.95 8.75
CA MET A 406 -25.50 -4.23 8.91
C MET A 406 -23.99 -4.02 8.88
N ILE A 407 -23.30 -4.61 9.87
CA ILE A 407 -21.85 -4.57 9.96
C ILE A 407 -21.30 -6.00 10.10
N ASP A 408 -20.23 -6.29 9.38
CA ASP A 408 -19.44 -7.49 9.62
C ASP A 408 -18.40 -7.18 10.70
N ALA A 409 -18.34 -7.97 11.76
CA ALA A 409 -17.33 -7.77 12.80
C ALA A 409 -15.91 -8.03 12.27
N HIS A 410 -15.80 -8.88 11.24
CA HIS A 410 -14.56 -9.20 10.54
C HIS A 410 -13.40 -9.51 11.50
N ASN A 411 -13.68 -10.44 12.43
CA ASN A 411 -12.92 -10.62 13.66
C ASN A 411 -12.41 -12.06 13.90
N ALA A 412 -12.39 -12.87 12.85
CA ALA A 412 -11.84 -14.21 12.88
C ALA A 412 -11.38 -14.63 11.48
N ARG A 413 -10.06 -14.73 11.28
CA ARG A 413 -9.48 -15.35 10.08
C ARG A 413 -8.22 -16.14 10.40
N TYR A 414 -8.07 -17.28 9.72
CA TYR A 414 -6.88 -18.13 9.74
C TYR A 414 -6.82 -18.98 8.47
N GLU A 415 -5.64 -19.14 7.89
CA GLU A 415 -5.48 -19.74 6.55
C GLU A 415 -5.75 -21.25 6.50
N SER A 416 -5.73 -21.95 7.64
CA SER A 416 -6.10 -23.36 7.72
C SER A 416 -7.62 -23.60 7.80
N ALA A 417 -8.44 -22.54 7.69
CA ALA A 417 -9.88 -22.67 7.63
C ALA A 417 -10.31 -23.43 6.36
N PRO A 418 -11.46 -24.13 6.38
CA PRO A 418 -11.98 -24.77 5.18
C PRO A 418 -12.16 -23.75 4.05
N LYS A 419 -11.82 -24.12 2.81
CA LYS A 419 -11.87 -23.21 1.65
C LYS A 419 -13.20 -22.45 1.51
N LYS A 420 -14.33 -23.12 1.77
CA LYS A 420 -15.67 -22.51 1.74
C LYS A 420 -15.87 -21.38 2.77
N GLU A 421 -15.09 -21.35 3.85
CA GLU A 421 -15.14 -20.26 4.83
C GLU A 421 -14.23 -19.10 4.46
N LEU A 422 -13.26 -19.31 3.56
CA LEU A 422 -12.36 -18.29 3.02
C LEU A 422 -12.90 -17.65 1.73
N GLU A 423 -14.14 -17.99 1.37
CA GLU A 423 -14.88 -17.41 0.25
C GLU A 423 -15.97 -16.48 0.80
N SER A 424 -16.34 -15.45 0.03
CA SER A 424 -17.42 -14.54 0.42
C SER A 424 -18.75 -15.30 0.63
N VAL A 425 -19.53 -14.87 1.62
CA VAL A 425 -20.82 -15.45 1.96
C VAL A 425 -21.85 -15.12 0.87
N LYS A 426 -22.13 -16.12 0.02
CA LYS A 426 -23.14 -16.05 -1.05
C LYS A 426 -24.53 -16.45 -0.56
N ILE A 427 -25.57 -15.98 -1.26
CA ILE A 427 -26.98 -16.13 -0.84
C ILE A 427 -27.41 -17.59 -0.63
N ASN A 428 -26.90 -18.51 -1.47
CA ASN A 428 -27.22 -19.95 -1.40
C ASN A 428 -26.21 -20.76 -0.57
N SER A 429 -25.36 -20.10 0.22
CA SER A 429 -24.36 -20.79 1.05
C SER A 429 -24.98 -21.30 2.36
N GLY A 430 -24.41 -22.38 2.92
CA GLY A 430 -24.80 -22.85 4.26
C GLY A 430 -24.57 -21.80 5.35
N ILE A 431 -23.55 -20.95 5.19
CA ILE A 431 -23.25 -19.83 6.08
C ILE A 431 -24.39 -18.80 6.06
N ALA A 432 -24.92 -18.47 4.88
CA ALA A 432 -26.05 -17.56 4.75
C ALA A 432 -27.31 -18.11 5.45
N ASN A 433 -27.62 -19.40 5.28
CA ASN A 433 -28.74 -20.05 5.97
C ASN A 433 -28.55 -20.05 7.49
N ASP A 434 -27.32 -20.31 7.97
CA ASP A 434 -27.03 -20.27 9.41
C ASP A 434 -27.25 -18.84 9.99
N TYR A 435 -26.86 -17.79 9.27
CA TYR A 435 -27.14 -16.41 9.67
C TYR A 435 -28.63 -16.06 9.64
N ILE A 436 -29.38 -16.52 8.63
CA ILE A 436 -30.84 -16.31 8.61
C ILE A 436 -31.50 -16.92 9.84
N LYS A 437 -31.12 -18.15 10.21
CA LYS A 437 -31.64 -18.79 11.42
C LYS A 437 -31.20 -18.06 12.69
N ALA A 438 -29.98 -17.54 12.73
CA ALA A 438 -29.51 -16.70 13.84
C ALA A 438 -30.34 -15.40 13.95
N ILE A 439 -30.66 -14.74 12.84
CA ILE A 439 -31.57 -13.57 12.81
C ILE A 439 -32.95 -13.96 13.34
N SER A 440 -33.53 -15.07 12.87
CA SER A 440 -34.85 -15.54 13.33
C SER A 440 -34.88 -15.90 14.82
N SER A 441 -33.73 -16.22 15.42
CA SER A 441 -33.59 -16.49 16.86
C SER A 441 -33.33 -15.25 17.73
N LEU A 442 -33.30 -14.05 17.14
CA LEU A 442 -33.06 -12.81 17.89
C LEU A 442 -34.10 -12.66 19.00
N HIS A 443 -33.62 -12.55 20.22
CA HIS A 443 -34.43 -12.27 21.40
C HIS A 443 -33.84 -11.11 22.19
N ARG A 444 -34.70 -10.35 22.87
CA ARG A 444 -34.30 -9.15 23.59
C ARG A 444 -33.61 -9.52 24.90
N ILE A 445 -32.37 -9.09 25.06
CA ILE A 445 -31.57 -9.28 26.28
C ILE A 445 -31.81 -8.14 27.27
N SER A 446 -31.82 -6.90 26.77
CA SER A 446 -31.99 -5.72 27.62
C SER A 446 -32.71 -4.59 26.91
N LYS A 447 -33.27 -3.68 27.72
CA LYS A 447 -33.92 -2.44 27.32
C LYS A 447 -33.62 -1.36 28.35
N GLY A 448 -33.42 -0.14 27.90
CA GLY A 448 -33.38 1.03 28.78
C GLY A 448 -33.00 2.31 28.04
N LYS A 449 -32.90 3.40 28.80
CA LYS A 449 -32.27 4.63 28.31
C LYS A 449 -30.81 4.36 27.96
N LEU A 450 -30.39 4.80 26.79
CA LEU A 450 -29.01 4.62 26.35
C LEU A 450 -28.10 5.55 27.16
N LYS A 451 -27.08 4.96 27.78
CA LYS A 451 -25.86 5.70 28.11
C LYS A 451 -24.72 5.21 27.23
N ALA A 452 -23.89 6.12 26.76
CA ALA A 452 -22.74 5.80 25.94
C ALA A 452 -21.53 6.59 26.40
N GLY A 453 -20.37 5.96 26.37
CA GLY A 453 -19.10 6.64 26.54
C GLY A 453 -18.07 6.10 25.55
N PHE A 454 -17.13 6.96 25.17
CA PHE A 454 -16.23 6.72 24.06
C PHE A 454 -14.80 7.12 24.40
N TYR A 455 -13.83 6.37 23.88
CA TYR A 455 -12.43 6.72 24.01
C TYR A 455 -11.60 6.19 22.83
N SER A 456 -10.56 6.93 22.46
CA SER A 456 -9.61 6.54 21.42
C SER A 456 -8.21 6.45 22.00
N VAL A 457 -7.52 5.34 21.78
CA VAL A 457 -6.13 5.13 22.20
C VAL A 457 -5.24 4.95 20.99
N ASN A 458 -4.14 5.70 20.89
CA ASN A 458 -3.21 5.52 19.78
C ASN A 458 -2.21 4.37 20.08
N PRO A 459 -2.27 3.24 19.35
CA PRO A 459 -1.42 2.08 19.60
C PRO A 459 0.05 2.28 19.19
N ALA A 460 0.36 3.26 18.33
CA ALA A 460 1.70 3.43 17.75
C ALA A 460 2.79 3.77 18.76
N SER A 461 2.42 4.27 19.94
CA SER A 461 3.36 4.60 21.01
C SER A 461 3.91 3.38 21.76
N LYS A 462 3.22 2.23 21.71
CA LYS A 462 3.53 1.06 22.56
C LYS A 462 3.51 -0.28 21.82
N ILE A 463 2.95 -0.31 20.61
CA ILE A 463 2.86 -1.49 19.76
C ILE A 463 3.46 -1.14 18.40
N ASN A 464 4.22 -2.05 17.80
CA ASN A 464 4.90 -1.81 16.53
C ASN A 464 3.88 -1.74 15.37
N CYS A 465 3.28 -0.57 15.17
CA CYS A 465 2.33 -0.31 14.10
C CYS A 465 2.98 -0.46 12.71
N GLY A 466 2.18 -0.87 11.73
CA GLY A 466 2.62 -1.06 10.34
C GLY A 466 3.16 -2.46 10.03
N VAL A 467 2.88 -3.44 10.89
CA VAL A 467 3.02 -4.87 10.58
C VAL A 467 1.63 -5.50 10.40
N ASP A 468 0.82 -5.61 11.44
CA ASP A 468 -0.56 -6.15 11.40
C ASP A 468 -1.62 -5.22 12.04
N ILE A 469 -1.22 -4.00 12.43
CA ILE A 469 -2.08 -2.88 12.82
C ILE A 469 -1.80 -1.69 11.89
N ALA A 470 -2.84 -1.17 11.25
CA ALA A 470 -2.78 0.02 10.41
C ALA A 470 -2.73 1.31 11.26
N PRO A 471 -2.29 2.45 10.70
CA PRO A 471 -2.33 3.74 11.38
C PRO A 471 -3.75 4.11 11.86
N GLY A 472 -3.81 4.90 12.93
CA GLY A 472 -5.05 5.36 13.56
C GLY A 472 -5.19 4.86 14.99
N ASN A 473 -6.36 5.04 15.59
CA ASN A 473 -6.58 4.66 16.99
C ASN A 473 -7.22 3.27 17.11
N MET A 474 -7.00 2.66 18.27
CA MET A 474 -7.91 1.68 18.84
C MET A 474 -9.07 2.45 19.47
N ASN A 475 -10.28 2.29 18.92
CA ASN A 475 -11.47 3.00 19.36
C ASN A 475 -12.32 2.10 20.25
N ILE A 476 -12.70 2.59 21.43
CA ILE A 476 -13.49 1.87 22.41
C ILE A 476 -14.79 2.63 22.63
N SER A 477 -15.90 1.90 22.59
CA SER A 477 -17.21 2.42 22.99
C SER A 477 -17.85 1.47 23.99
N VAL A 478 -18.47 2.03 25.03
CA VAL A 478 -19.25 1.27 26.00
C VAL A 478 -20.67 1.79 25.98
N LEU A 479 -21.60 0.93 25.58
CA LEU A 479 -23.02 1.21 25.51
C LEU A 479 -23.74 0.53 26.67
N SER A 480 -24.61 1.26 27.35
CA SER A 480 -25.39 0.78 28.49
C SER A 480 -26.89 0.86 28.19
N PHE A 481 -27.58 -0.25 28.44
CA PHE A 481 -29.02 -0.43 28.29
C PHE A 481 -29.56 -0.88 29.65
N GLY A 482 -29.77 0.07 30.56
CA GLY A 482 -30.08 -0.23 31.96
C GLY A 482 -28.86 -0.78 32.71
N LYS A 483 -28.94 -2.03 33.21
CA LYS A 483 -27.83 -2.71 33.88
C LYS A 483 -26.87 -3.44 32.92
N PHE A 484 -27.32 -3.69 31.69
CA PHE A 484 -26.52 -4.38 30.68
C PHE A 484 -25.55 -3.41 30.00
N LYS A 485 -24.26 -3.76 30.00
CA LYS A 485 -23.20 -2.99 29.32
C LYS A 485 -22.55 -3.83 28.22
N TYR A 486 -22.34 -3.21 27.07
CA TYR A 486 -21.69 -3.78 25.91
C TYR A 486 -20.49 -2.94 25.50
N CYS A 487 -19.31 -3.53 25.52
CA CYS A 487 -18.05 -2.92 25.14
C CYS A 487 -17.67 -3.33 23.71
N MET A 488 -17.38 -2.36 22.85
CA MET A 488 -16.94 -2.59 21.48
C MET A 488 -15.52 -2.05 21.33
N ILE A 489 -14.58 -2.92 20.97
CA ILE A 489 -13.18 -2.54 20.70
C ILE A 489 -12.93 -2.63 19.20
N TYR A 490 -12.63 -1.51 18.56
CA TYR A 490 -12.36 -1.41 17.13
C TYR A 490 -10.88 -1.17 16.86
N PHE A 491 -10.30 -2.00 16.00
CA PHE A 491 -8.95 -1.83 15.49
C PHE A 491 -8.96 -1.46 14.01
N ASN A 492 -8.09 -0.54 13.61
CA ASN A 492 -7.69 -0.40 12.21
C ASN A 492 -6.76 -1.55 11.85
N ALA A 493 -7.34 -2.65 11.38
CA ALA A 493 -6.64 -3.85 10.93
C ALA A 493 -7.45 -4.55 9.82
N ASN A 494 -6.80 -5.49 9.12
CA ASN A 494 -7.43 -6.31 8.09
C ASN A 494 -8.47 -7.27 8.72
N ASN A 495 -8.03 -8.27 9.48
CA ASN A 495 -8.93 -9.15 10.23
C ASN A 495 -8.28 -9.44 11.58
N VAL A 496 -8.86 -10.31 12.41
CA VAL A 496 -8.32 -10.65 13.74
C VAL A 496 -8.12 -12.15 13.85
N LYS A 497 -6.98 -12.54 14.44
CA LYS A 497 -6.71 -13.93 14.79
C LYS A 497 -7.65 -14.37 15.93
N PRO A 498 -8.33 -15.52 15.85
CA PRO A 498 -9.34 -15.92 16.84
C PRO A 498 -8.84 -15.90 18.28
N GLN A 499 -7.63 -16.37 18.55
CA GLN A 499 -7.07 -16.39 19.91
C GLN A 499 -6.82 -14.97 20.45
N PHE A 500 -6.39 -14.03 19.61
CA PHE A 500 -6.17 -12.64 20.00
C PHE A 500 -7.50 -11.96 20.37
N ARG A 501 -8.53 -12.15 19.54
CA ARG A 501 -9.90 -11.73 19.84
C ARG A 501 -10.38 -12.32 21.15
N GLU A 502 -10.22 -13.63 21.33
CA GLU A 502 -10.71 -14.35 22.51
C GLU A 502 -10.05 -13.82 23.80
N SER A 503 -8.75 -13.53 23.79
CA SER A 503 -8.07 -12.90 24.93
C SER A 503 -8.72 -11.58 25.33
N LEU A 504 -9.02 -10.70 24.36
CA LEU A 504 -9.68 -9.41 24.62
C LEU A 504 -11.11 -9.56 25.13
N VAL A 505 -11.93 -10.39 24.48
CA VAL A 505 -13.32 -10.61 24.90
C VAL A 505 -13.38 -11.23 26.30
N ASN A 506 -12.52 -12.20 26.59
CA ASN A 506 -12.42 -12.79 27.92
C ASN A 506 -11.96 -11.78 28.97
N HIS A 507 -11.05 -10.87 28.61
CA HIS A 507 -10.58 -9.80 29.49
C HIS A 507 -11.70 -8.83 29.86
N ILE A 508 -12.47 -8.34 28.87
CA ILE A 508 -13.65 -7.49 29.09
C ILE A 508 -14.62 -8.16 30.08
N ARG A 509 -14.94 -9.44 29.83
CA ARG A 509 -15.88 -10.19 30.65
C ARG A 509 -15.37 -10.42 32.07
N LYS A 510 -14.13 -10.88 32.23
CA LYS A 510 -13.56 -11.26 33.54
C LYS A 510 -13.27 -10.05 34.42
N LYS A 511 -12.70 -8.97 33.87
CA LYS A 511 -12.29 -7.80 34.65
C LYS A 511 -13.43 -6.82 34.89
N TYR A 512 -14.29 -6.59 33.89
CA TYR A 512 -15.31 -5.55 33.96
C TYR A 512 -16.76 -6.07 34.06
N GLY A 513 -16.98 -7.39 33.95
CA GLY A 513 -18.33 -7.97 34.00
C GLY A 513 -19.23 -7.51 32.85
N MET A 514 -18.65 -7.03 31.75
CA MET A 514 -19.38 -6.52 30.58
C MET A 514 -19.40 -7.56 29.46
N TYR A 515 -20.42 -7.50 28.63
CA TYR A 515 -20.39 -8.16 27.33
C TYR A 515 -19.51 -7.34 26.39
N GLY A 516 -18.92 -7.97 25.40
CA GLY A 516 -18.16 -7.21 24.42
C GLY A 516 -17.68 -8.00 23.24
N GLU A 517 -17.24 -7.26 22.23
CA GLU A 517 -16.76 -7.82 20.98
C GLU A 517 -15.61 -6.97 20.43
N VAL A 518 -14.72 -7.64 19.70
CA VAL A 518 -13.63 -7.02 18.95
C VAL A 518 -14.01 -6.95 17.48
N TYR A 519 -13.72 -5.81 16.87
CA TYR A 519 -14.02 -5.50 15.48
C TYR A 519 -12.74 -5.07 14.78
N SER A 520 -12.64 -5.40 13.50
CA SER A 520 -11.65 -4.78 12.61
C SER A 520 -12.36 -3.90 11.59
N THR A 521 -11.62 -2.98 10.98
CA THR A 521 -12.16 -2.16 9.89
C THR A 521 -12.07 -2.85 8.54
N ASP A 522 -11.47 -4.04 8.44
CA ASP A 522 -11.10 -4.66 7.18
C ASP A 522 -10.21 -3.79 6.29
N THR A 523 -9.34 -3.00 6.93
CA THR A 523 -8.34 -2.22 6.19
C THR A 523 -7.22 -3.12 5.69
N HIS A 524 -7.10 -3.21 4.38
CA HIS A 524 -5.96 -3.83 3.75
C HIS A 524 -4.69 -2.96 3.78
N PHE A 525 -4.66 -1.83 4.52
CA PHE A 525 -3.50 -0.94 4.56
C PHE A 525 -2.19 -1.67 4.90
N VAL A 526 -2.25 -2.65 5.81
CA VAL A 526 -1.10 -3.46 6.22
C VAL A 526 -0.79 -4.63 5.28
N ASN A 527 -1.66 -4.91 4.31
CA ASN A 527 -1.50 -6.02 3.39
C ASN A 527 -0.40 -5.74 2.35
N SER A 528 0.14 -6.81 1.77
CA SER A 528 1.15 -6.78 0.71
C SER A 528 0.87 -7.88 -0.31
N PHE A 529 1.54 -7.88 -1.46
CA PHE A 529 1.41 -8.99 -2.42
C PHE A 529 1.77 -10.37 -1.85
N LYS A 530 2.62 -10.43 -0.81
CA LYS A 530 3.02 -11.68 -0.16
C LYS A 530 2.03 -12.11 0.92
N LEU A 531 1.47 -11.13 1.64
CA LEU A 531 0.52 -11.32 2.72
C LEU A 531 -0.68 -10.43 2.41
N THR A 532 -1.56 -10.93 1.55
CA THR A 532 -2.80 -10.22 1.18
C THR A 532 -3.79 -10.40 2.32
N ALA A 533 -4.73 -11.32 2.19
CA ALA A 533 -5.78 -11.55 3.18
C ALA A 533 -5.27 -12.13 4.51
N SER A 534 -4.05 -12.71 4.53
CA SER A 534 -3.51 -13.41 5.71
C SER A 534 -2.88 -12.51 6.77
N ASN A 535 -2.69 -11.21 6.49
CA ASN A 535 -2.04 -10.31 7.44
C ASN A 535 -3.03 -9.77 8.49
N VAL A 536 -3.41 -10.66 9.41
CA VAL A 536 -4.44 -10.38 10.42
C VAL A 536 -3.82 -9.91 11.74
N LEU A 537 -4.53 -9.04 12.46
CA LEU A 537 -4.18 -8.63 13.82
C LEU A 537 -4.05 -9.85 14.72
N GLY A 538 -2.90 -10.01 15.37
CA GLY A 538 -2.60 -11.20 16.17
C GLY A 538 -1.60 -12.14 15.50
N LEU A 539 -1.21 -11.86 14.25
CA LEU A 539 -0.12 -12.57 13.56
C LEU A 539 1.24 -12.16 14.11
N HIS A 540 1.45 -10.85 14.30
CA HIS A 540 2.69 -10.27 14.79
C HIS A 540 2.50 -9.57 16.14
N THR A 541 1.38 -8.86 16.31
CA THR A 541 0.99 -8.25 17.58
C THR A 541 0.51 -9.35 18.54
N LYS A 542 1.15 -9.47 19.70
CA LYS A 542 0.73 -10.40 20.75
C LYS A 542 -0.19 -9.69 21.74
N TYR A 543 -1.08 -10.46 22.38
CA TYR A 543 -1.77 -10.00 23.57
C TYR A 543 -0.77 -9.93 24.73
N SER A 544 -0.17 -8.75 24.92
CA SER A 544 0.84 -8.48 25.95
C SER A 544 0.27 -7.65 27.10
N LYS A 545 1.03 -7.53 28.20
CA LYS A 545 0.63 -6.70 29.34
C LYS A 545 0.52 -5.21 28.98
N GLU A 546 1.30 -4.74 28.02
CA GLU A 546 1.22 -3.36 27.52
C GLU A 546 -0.08 -3.11 26.75
N LEU A 547 -0.49 -4.06 25.90
CA LEU A 547 -1.78 -3.98 25.21
C LEU A 547 -2.93 -4.10 26.19
N GLU A 548 -2.85 -5.03 27.15
CA GLU A 548 -3.86 -5.19 28.22
C GLU A 548 -4.07 -3.88 28.98
N LYS A 549 -2.99 -3.21 29.42
CA LYS A 549 -3.06 -1.88 30.06
C LYS A 549 -3.66 -0.80 29.16
N MET A 550 -3.37 -0.85 27.86
CA MET A 550 -3.92 0.11 26.89
C MET A 550 -5.43 -0.08 26.72
N VAL A 551 -5.88 -1.33 26.67
CA VAL A 551 -7.30 -1.70 26.61
C VAL A 551 -8.00 -1.29 27.90
N ASP A 552 -7.37 -1.54 29.05
CA ASP A 552 -7.88 -1.14 30.36
C ASP A 552 -8.11 0.37 30.43
N GLN A 553 -7.09 1.15 30.09
CA GLN A 553 -7.18 2.61 30.04
C GLN A 553 -8.34 3.05 29.15
N GLY A 554 -8.48 2.47 27.96
CA GLY A 554 -9.54 2.87 27.04
C GLY A 554 -10.95 2.46 27.50
N ILE A 555 -11.10 1.31 28.15
CA ILE A 555 -12.38 0.88 28.74
C ILE A 555 -12.74 1.77 29.93
N GLU A 556 -11.81 2.01 30.84
CA GLU A 556 -12.02 2.82 32.05
C GLU A 556 -12.38 4.26 31.66
N SER A 557 -11.63 4.87 30.74
CA SER A 557 -11.95 6.22 30.24
C SER A 557 -13.28 6.27 29.48
N ALA A 558 -13.65 5.23 28.71
CA ALA A 558 -14.97 5.18 28.08
C ALA A 558 -16.10 5.00 29.10
N VAL A 559 -15.86 4.31 30.22
CA VAL A 559 -16.84 4.20 31.32
C VAL A 559 -16.96 5.52 32.09
N GLU A 560 -15.85 6.22 32.34
CA GLU A 560 -15.84 7.56 32.94
C GLU A 560 -16.57 8.59 32.07
N ASP A 561 -16.42 8.49 30.74
CA ASP A 561 -17.12 9.33 29.77
C ASP A 561 -18.62 8.97 29.64
N MET A 562 -19.13 7.93 30.32
CA MET A 562 -20.49 7.45 30.08
C MET A 562 -21.56 8.44 30.55
N SER A 563 -22.38 8.91 29.62
CA SER A 563 -23.51 9.81 29.88
C SER A 563 -24.77 9.36 29.13
N GLU A 564 -25.96 9.82 29.54
CA GLU A 564 -27.16 9.67 28.70
C GLU A 564 -26.92 10.34 27.34
N CYS A 565 -27.35 9.69 26.25
CA CYS A 565 -27.08 10.19 24.91
C CYS A 565 -28.36 10.30 24.08
N THR A 566 -28.46 11.40 23.33
CA THR A 566 -29.38 11.50 22.20
C THR A 566 -28.69 11.02 20.94
N ILE A 567 -29.44 10.34 20.07
CA ILE A 567 -28.88 9.67 18.90
C ILE A 567 -29.54 10.22 17.64
N GLY A 568 -28.73 10.53 16.64
CA GLY A 568 -29.18 10.89 15.30
C GLY A 568 -28.65 9.89 14.27
N HIS A 569 -29.50 9.47 13.33
CA HIS A 569 -29.11 8.66 12.18
C HIS A 569 -29.40 9.41 10.89
N SER A 570 -28.51 9.29 9.91
CA SER A 570 -28.75 9.73 8.55
C SER A 570 -28.12 8.76 7.56
N SER A 571 -28.71 8.70 6.36
CA SER A 571 -28.21 7.91 5.25
C SER A 571 -27.93 8.84 4.07
N ILE A 572 -26.69 8.85 3.59
CA ILE A 572 -26.23 9.70 2.48
C ILE A 572 -25.90 8.83 1.29
N LYS A 573 -26.40 9.21 0.11
CA LYS A 573 -26.10 8.54 -1.16
C LYS A 573 -24.95 9.26 -1.88
N MET A 574 -23.80 8.61 -1.97
CA MET A 574 -22.70 9.04 -2.82
C MET A 574 -23.02 8.70 -4.28
N LYS A 575 -23.28 9.73 -5.07
CA LYS A 575 -23.53 9.57 -6.51
C LYS A 575 -22.22 9.43 -7.28
N ASN A 576 -22.27 8.64 -8.35
CA ASN A 576 -21.15 8.45 -9.28
C ASN A 576 -19.85 8.02 -8.57
N PHE A 577 -19.96 7.11 -7.60
CA PHE A 577 -18.80 6.57 -6.89
C PHE A 577 -18.20 5.42 -7.70
N LYS A 578 -16.88 5.46 -7.93
CA LYS A 578 -16.21 4.44 -8.76
C LYS A 578 -15.68 3.32 -7.87
N ILE A 579 -16.25 2.13 -8.04
CA ILE A 579 -15.77 0.88 -7.41
C ILE A 579 -15.24 -0.10 -8.48
N TRP A 580 -14.54 -1.14 -8.05
CA TRP A 580 -14.06 -2.21 -8.92
C TRP A 580 -15.18 -2.87 -9.73
N GLY A 581 -16.33 -3.10 -9.09
CA GLY A 581 -17.46 -3.80 -9.69
C GLY A 581 -17.18 -5.29 -9.90
N ALA A 582 -18.21 -6.02 -10.31
CA ALA A 582 -18.20 -7.47 -10.38
C ALA A 582 -16.97 -8.04 -11.12
N ASN A 583 -16.32 -9.02 -10.47
CA ASN A 583 -15.10 -9.70 -10.94
C ASN A 583 -13.90 -8.75 -11.12
N GLY A 584 -13.89 -7.61 -10.44
CA GLY A 584 -12.83 -6.61 -10.57
C GLY A 584 -11.46 -7.17 -10.15
N ARG A 585 -11.43 -7.94 -9.06
CA ARG A 585 -10.22 -8.63 -8.59
C ARG A 585 -9.65 -9.58 -9.65
N ASP A 586 -10.49 -10.43 -10.22
CA ASP A 586 -10.08 -11.42 -11.23
C ASP A 586 -9.56 -10.74 -12.51
N LYS A 587 -10.21 -9.65 -12.93
CA LYS A 587 -9.73 -8.83 -14.05
C LYS A 587 -8.35 -8.24 -13.76
N ILE A 588 -8.13 -7.69 -12.56
CA ILE A 588 -6.82 -7.14 -12.15
C ILE A 588 -5.75 -8.23 -12.15
N VAL A 589 -6.02 -9.37 -11.50
CA VAL A 589 -5.07 -10.49 -11.41
C VAL A 589 -4.73 -11.06 -12.80
N THR A 590 -5.75 -11.29 -13.63
CA THR A 590 -5.56 -11.82 -15.00
C THR A 590 -4.76 -10.84 -15.86
N THR A 591 -5.04 -9.54 -15.74
CA THR A 591 -4.32 -8.49 -16.46
C THR A 591 -2.86 -8.39 -16.00
N LEU A 592 -2.60 -8.45 -14.68
CA LEU A 592 -1.24 -8.45 -14.13
C LEU A 592 -0.45 -9.68 -14.56
N ASN A 593 -1.04 -10.87 -14.52
CA ASN A 593 -0.39 -12.10 -14.96
C ASN A 593 -0.03 -12.04 -16.46
N SER A 594 -0.97 -11.56 -17.29
CA SER A 594 -0.75 -11.38 -18.72
C SER A 594 0.36 -10.35 -18.99
N MET A 595 0.37 -9.23 -18.25
CA MET A 595 1.42 -8.22 -18.32
C MET A 595 2.79 -8.81 -17.96
N ILE A 596 2.91 -9.53 -16.84
CA ILE A 596 4.16 -10.14 -16.41
C ILE A 596 4.65 -11.15 -17.46
N ALA A 597 3.75 -11.93 -18.05
CA ALA A 597 4.09 -12.88 -19.11
C ALA A 597 4.65 -12.17 -20.36
N ILE A 598 3.97 -11.11 -20.83
CA ILE A 598 4.45 -10.31 -21.98
C ILE A 598 5.76 -9.61 -21.64
N ALA A 599 5.87 -8.98 -20.47
CA ALA A 599 7.06 -8.26 -20.05
C ALA A 599 8.29 -9.17 -19.94
N LYS A 600 8.13 -10.39 -19.42
CA LYS A 600 9.21 -11.39 -19.34
C LYS A 600 9.83 -11.74 -20.69
N LEU A 601 9.04 -11.69 -21.77
CA LEU A 601 9.52 -12.01 -23.11
C LEU A 601 9.95 -10.74 -23.87
N ALA A 602 9.10 -9.73 -23.91
CA ALA A 602 9.31 -8.54 -24.72
C ALA A 602 10.40 -7.62 -24.16
N VAL A 603 10.47 -7.43 -22.84
CA VAL A 603 11.43 -6.48 -22.24
C VAL A 603 12.88 -6.91 -22.49
N PRO A 604 13.31 -8.17 -22.25
CA PRO A 604 14.67 -8.59 -22.56
C PRO A 604 15.01 -8.45 -24.04
N LEU A 605 14.10 -8.82 -24.95
CA LEU A 605 14.32 -8.71 -26.40
C LEU A 605 14.49 -7.25 -26.84
N VAL A 606 13.63 -6.36 -26.34
CA VAL A 606 13.69 -4.92 -26.64
C VAL A 606 14.95 -4.29 -26.04
N ILE A 607 15.39 -4.71 -24.85
CA ILE A 607 16.65 -4.26 -24.25
C ILE A 607 17.84 -4.74 -25.10
N ILE A 608 17.92 -6.04 -25.42
CA ILE A 608 19.04 -6.62 -26.19
C ILE A 608 19.13 -5.95 -27.57
N GLY A 609 18.03 -5.93 -28.32
CA GLY A 609 17.98 -5.26 -29.63
C GLY A 609 18.30 -3.77 -29.51
N GLY A 610 17.89 -3.15 -28.42
CA GLY A 610 18.20 -1.77 -28.10
C GLY A 610 19.68 -1.48 -27.86
N PHE A 611 20.37 -2.34 -27.12
CA PHE A 611 21.82 -2.24 -26.92
C PHE A 611 22.58 -2.41 -28.25
N PHE A 612 22.17 -3.34 -29.12
CA PHE A 612 22.76 -3.49 -30.46
C PHE A 612 22.52 -2.26 -31.34
N LEU A 613 21.30 -1.73 -31.37
CA LEU A 613 20.95 -0.54 -32.14
C LEU A 613 21.73 0.68 -31.65
N ALA A 614 21.80 0.89 -30.33
CA ALA A 614 22.57 1.98 -29.73
C ALA A 614 24.07 1.84 -30.03
N ALA A 615 24.63 0.63 -29.90
CA ALA A 615 26.03 0.38 -30.23
C ALA A 615 26.34 0.67 -31.70
N TRP A 616 25.47 0.23 -32.62
CA TRP A 616 25.62 0.48 -34.04
C TRP A 616 25.56 1.98 -34.36
N ILE A 617 24.58 2.70 -33.80
CA ILE A 617 24.43 4.15 -34.01
C ILE A 617 25.63 4.92 -33.44
N ILE A 618 26.08 4.60 -32.22
CA ILE A 618 27.25 5.22 -31.58
C ILE A 618 28.53 4.92 -32.38
N TYR A 619 28.62 3.76 -33.03
CA TYR A 619 29.76 3.39 -33.85
C TYR A 619 29.81 4.16 -35.18
N VAL A 620 28.66 4.27 -35.87
CA VAL A 620 28.55 4.86 -37.22
C VAL A 620 28.66 6.39 -37.22
N ILE A 621 28.01 7.05 -36.26
CA ILE A 621 28.10 8.51 -36.05
C ILE A 621 29.46 8.82 -35.44
#